data_AF-A0A6N8FPM2-F1
#
_entry.id   AF-A0A6N8FPM2-F1
#
_cell.length_a   1.000
_cell.length_b   1.000
_cell.length_c   1.000
_cell.angle_alpha   90.00
_cell.angle_beta   90.00
_cell.angle_gamma   90.00
#
_symmetry.space_group_name_H-M   'P 1'
#
loop_
_entity.id
_entity.type
_entity.pdbx_description
1 polymer ?
#
loop_
_entity_poly.entity_id
_entity_poly.type
_entity_poly.pdbx_seq_one_letter_code
_entity_poly.pdbx_strand_id
1 'polypeptide(L)' 'MPKGLKIMLFWTLVFPIIITILRISTDYILSKDIELVSYSAVFLGTAAGGLVFAGPLNYLISKSKEE' A
#
# COMPACT_ATOMS: atom_id res chain seq x y z
N MET A 1 6.56 11.87 -14.66
CA MET A 1 6.29 10.41 -14.58
C MET A 1 5.03 10.07 -15.35
N PRO A 2 5.04 8.97 -16.12
CA PRO A 2 3.84 8.43 -16.76
C PRO A 2 2.71 8.24 -15.75
N LYS A 3 1.47 8.49 -16.16
CA LYS A 3 0.27 8.42 -15.29
C LYS A 3 0.13 7.04 -14.64
N GLY A 4 0.40 5.96 -15.39
CA GLY A 4 0.42 4.60 -14.87
C GLY A 4 1.50 4.33 -13.83
N LEU A 5 2.71 4.89 -14.01
CA LEU A 5 3.79 4.75 -13.04
C LEU A 5 3.46 5.45 -11.72
N LYS A 6 2.80 6.61 -11.76
CA LYS A 6 2.30 7.29 -10.55
C LYS A 6 1.28 6.42 -9.80
N ILE A 7 0.35 5.80 -10.53
CA ILE A 7 -0.68 4.92 -9.94
C ILE A 7 -0.03 3.70 -9.29
N MET A 8 0.89 3.02 -9.98
CA MET A 8 1.58 1.85 -9.42
C MET A 8 2.39 2.21 -8.17
N LEU A 9 3.14 3.31 -8.19
CA LEU A 9 3.92 3.75 -7.02
C LEU A 9 3.03 4.16 -5.84
N PHE A 10 1.90 4.80 -6.09
CA PHE A 10 0.94 5.13 -5.05
C PHE A 10 0.44 3.86 -4.34
N TRP A 11 -0.02 2.87 -5.10
CA TRP A 11 -0.55 1.63 -4.54
C TRP A 11 0.52 0.73 -3.91
N THR A 12 1.77 0.78 -4.38
CA THR A 12 2.86 -0.10 -3.90
C THR A 12 3.65 0.51 -2.74
N LEU A 13 3.67 1.83 -2.57
CA LEU A 13 4.48 2.50 -1.54
C LEU A 13 3.64 3.37 -0.64
N VAL A 14 2.95 4.37 -1.20
CA VAL A 14 2.22 5.36 -0.40
C VAL A 14 1.12 4.71 0.43
N PHE A 15 0.31 3.85 -0.20
CA PHE A 15 -0.78 3.17 0.48
C PHE A 15 -0.28 2.21 1.59
N PRO A 16 0.71 1.33 1.35
CA PRO A 16 1.35 0.52 2.39
C PRO A 16 1.93 1.32 3.56
N ILE A 17 2.56 2.47 3.31
CA ILE A 17 3.06 3.36 4.38
C ILE A 17 1.90 3.79 5.28
N ILE A 18 0.79 4.26 4.67
CA ILE A 18 -0.40 4.69 5.43
C ILE A 18 -0.94 3.54 6.28
N ILE A 19 -1.08 2.34 5.71
CA ILE A 19 -1.57 1.16 6.45
C ILE A 19 -0.64 0.80 7.61
N THR A 20 0.67 0.88 7.40
CA THR A 20 1.66 0.58 8.44
C THR A 20 1.60 1.60 9.59
N ILE A 21 1.49 2.90 9.27
CA ILE A 21 1.31 3.96 10.28
C ILE A 21 0.03 3.72 11.08
N LEU A 22 -1.10 3.45 10.42
CA LEU A 22 -2.36 3.18 11.08
C LEU A 22 -2.27 1.96 12.00
N ARG A 23 -1.55 0.92 11.58
CA ARG A 23 -1.32 -0.27 12.40
C ARG A 23 -0.52 0.06 13.65
N ILE A 24 0.59 0.78 13.52
CA ILE A 24 1.41 1.23 14.65
C ILE A 24 0.58 2.09 15.62
N SER A 25 -0.21 3.03 15.10
CA SER A 25 -1.10 3.86 15.92
C SER A 25 -2.14 3.03 16.67
N THR A 26 -2.69 2.00 16.03
CA THR A 26 -3.67 1.10 16.66
C THR A 26 -3.03 0.27 17.77
N ASP A 27 -1.84 -0.30 17.52
CA ASP A 27 -1.12 -1.10 18.50
C ASP A 27 -0.67 -0.23 19.70
N TYR A 28 -0.31 1.03 19.46
CA TYR A 28 -0.05 2.02 20.52
C TYR A 28 -1.30 2.32 21.37
N ILE A 29 -2.46 2.59 20.76
CA ILE A 29 -3.71 2.87 21.48
C ILE A 29 -4.16 1.66 22.31
N LEU A 30 -3.93 0.44 21.81
CA LEU A 30 -4.31 -0.81 22.46
C LEU A 30 -3.27 -1.31 23.47
N SER A 31 -2.20 -0.57 23.74
CA SER A 31 -1.10 -0.96 24.64
C SER A 31 -0.52 -2.35 24.30
N LYS A 32 -0.41 -2.65 23.00
CA LYS A 32 0.24 -3.88 22.50
C LYS A 32 1.73 -3.69 22.35
N ASP A 33 2.48 -4.78 22.44
CA ASP A 33 3.92 -4.77 22.22
C ASP A 33 4.25 -4.36 20.77
N ILE A 34 5.21 -3.43 20.65
CA ILE A 34 5.64 -2.87 19.38
C ILE A 34 6.71 -3.77 18.78
N GLU A 35 6.29 -4.68 17.89
CA GLU A 35 7.20 -5.57 17.16
C GLU A 35 7.50 -5.02 15.75
N LEU A 36 8.71 -4.50 15.56
CA LEU A 36 9.16 -3.94 14.28
C LEU A 36 9.07 -4.94 13.11
N VAL A 37 9.34 -6.21 13.38
CA VAL A 37 9.28 -7.28 12.35
C VAL A 37 7.84 -7.47 11.88
N SER A 38 6.86 -7.38 12.77
CA SER A 38 5.44 -7.49 12.42
C SER A 38 5.00 -6.38 11.47
N TYR A 39 5.44 -5.13 11.72
CA TYR A 39 5.14 -4.01 10.83
C TYR A 39 5.80 -4.15 9.46
N SER A 40 7.00 -4.75 9.39
CA SER A 40 7.64 -5.03 8.11
C SER A 40 6.85 -6.04 7.27
N ALA A 41 6.27 -7.07 7.91
CA ALA A 41 5.42 -8.04 7.23
C ALA A 41 4.12 -7.40 6.72
N VAL A 42 3.51 -6.51 7.52
CA VAL A 42 2.32 -5.73 7.10
C VAL A 42 2.65 -4.84 5.91
N PHE A 43 3.77 -4.11 5.97
CA PHE A 43 4.21 -3.24 4.89
C PHE A 43 4.48 -4.04 3.60
N LEU A 44 5.26 -5.12 3.68
CA LEU A 44 5.62 -5.93 2.53
C LEU A 44 4.42 -6.65 1.92
N GLY A 45 3.51 -7.19 2.75
CA GLY A 45 2.29 -7.83 2.28
C GLY A 45 1.36 -6.86 1.55
N THR A 46 1.17 -5.66 2.11
CA THR A 46 0.35 -4.63 1.47
C THR A 46 1.02 -4.04 0.22
N ALA A 47 2.35 -3.88 0.22
CA ALA A 47 3.11 -3.46 -0.95
C ALA A 47 3.04 -4.49 -2.09
N ALA A 48 3.19 -5.78 -1.79
CA ALA A 48 3.01 -6.85 -2.76
C ALA A 48 1.59 -6.85 -3.33
N GLY A 49 0.57 -6.67 -2.50
CA GLY A 49 -0.82 -6.52 -2.95
C GLY A 49 -1.02 -5.31 -3.86
N GLY A 50 -0.38 -4.19 -3.51
CA GLY A 50 -0.35 -2.96 -4.30
C GLY A 50 0.29 -3.14 -5.67
N LEU A 51 1.40 -3.86 -5.74
CA LEU A 51 2.16 -4.08 -6.96
C LEU A 51 1.50 -5.10 -7.88
N VAL A 52 1.03 -6.22 -7.33
CA VAL A 52 0.52 -7.37 -8.09
C VAL A 52 -0.94 -7.16 -8.51
N PHE A 53 -1.75 -6.55 -7.65
CA PHE A 53 -3.20 -6.43 -7.89
C PHE A 53 -3.64 -4.99 -8.06
N ALA A 54 -3.55 -4.15 -7.03
CA ALA A 54 -4.21 -2.84 -7.03
C ALA A 54 -3.65 -1.87 -8.09
N GLY A 55 -2.34 -1.90 -8.33
CA GLY A 55 -1.65 -1.08 -9.32
C GLY A 55 -2.09 -1.40 -10.76
N PRO A 56 -1.90 -2.65 -11.24
CA PRO A 56 -2.35 -3.07 -12.57
C PRO A 56 -3.85 -2.87 -12.79
N LEU A 57 -4.68 -3.18 -11.78
CA LEU A 57 -6.13 -3.08 -11.89
C LEU A 57 -6.59 -1.61 -12.02
N ASN A 58 -6.01 -0.69 -11.24
CA ASN A 58 -6.28 0.74 -11.40
C ASN A 58 -5.69 1.32 -12.70
N TYR A 59 -4.56 0.80 -13.17
CA TYR A 59 -4.01 1.20 -14.47
C TYR A 59 -4.97 0.85 -15.61
N LEU A 60 -5.52 -0.38 -15.61
CA LEU A 60 -6.50 -0.82 -16.61
C LEU A 60 -7.77 0.03 -16.56
N ILE A 61 -8.30 0.31 -15.36
CA ILE A 61 -9.47 1.20 -15.19
C ILE A 61 -9.17 2.63 -15.68
N SER A 62 -7.97 3.15 -15.41
CA SER A 62 -7.60 4.48 -15.91
C SER A 62 -7.49 4.49 -17.43
N LYS A 63 -6.97 3.41 -18.03
CA LYS A 63 -6.82 3.28 -19.48
C LYS A 63 -8.17 3.14 -20.17
N SER A 64 -9.10 2.35 -19.61
CA SER A 64 -10.44 2.16 -20.17
C SER A 64 -11.35 3.40 -20.12
N LYS A 65 -10.93 4.46 -19.43
CA LYS A 65 -11.63 5.75 -19.40
C LYS A 65 -11.02 6.77 -20.35
N GLU A 66 -9.86 6.47 -20.93
CA GLU A 66 -9.21 7.29 -21.96
C GLU A 66 -9.61 6.85 -23.38
N GLU A 67 -10.23 5.67 -23.52
CA GLU A 67 -10.97 5.18 -24.70
C GLU A 67 -12.46 5.52 -24.59
#